data_AF-A0A523SHX9-F1
#
_entry.id   AF-A0A523SHX9-F1
#
_cell.length_a   1.000
_cell.length_b   1.000
_cell.length_c   1.000
_cell.angle_alpha   90.00
_cell.angle_beta   90.00
_cell.angle_gamma   90.00
#
_symmetry.space_group_name_H-M   'P 1'
#
loop_
_entity.id
_entity.type
_entity.pdbx_description
1 polymer ?
#
loop_
_entity_poly.entity_id
_entity_poly.type
_entity_poly.pdbx_seq_one_letter_code
_entity_poly.pdbx_strand_id
1 'polypeptide(L)'
;RSQHKNREKAMKVLRSRLLDTKRMEEEKKIAEKRRNQVGTGDRSERIRTYNFPQNRVTDHRISLSLHKLEAILNGDLDEIINKLTIASKDNNVTARIMGKGKG
;
A
#
# COMPACT_ATOMS: atom_id res chain seq x y z
N ARG A 1 -33.46 38.78 -21.65
CA ARG A 1 -32.59 37.63 -21.28
C ARG A 1 -31.20 37.87 -21.87
N SER A 2 -30.11 37.78 -21.08
CA SER A 2 -28.74 38.09 -21.54
C SER A 2 -27.92 36.82 -21.80
N GLN A 3 -27.40 36.66 -23.02
CA GLN A 3 -26.58 35.52 -23.44
C GLN A 3 -25.27 35.43 -22.64
N HIS A 4 -24.63 36.58 -22.35
CA HIS A 4 -23.39 36.62 -21.57
C HIS A 4 -23.60 36.13 -20.14
N LYS A 5 -24.67 36.57 -19.47
CA LYS A 5 -25.01 36.09 -18.12
C LYS A 5 -25.33 34.59 -18.09
N ASN A 6 -26.01 34.08 -19.13
CA ASN A 6 -26.28 32.64 -19.26
C ASN A 6 -25.00 31.83 -19.50
N ARG A 7 -24.10 32.32 -20.35
CA ARG A 7 -22.81 31.70 -20.63
C ARG A 7 -21.94 31.63 -19.38
N GLU A 8 -21.85 32.71 -18.63
CA GLU A 8 -21.06 32.76 -17.39
C GLU A 8 -21.58 31.76 -16.35
N LYS A 9 -22.91 31.70 -16.16
CA LYS A 9 -23.54 30.72 -15.26
C LYS A 9 -23.29 29.28 -15.72
N ALA A 10 -23.40 29.00 -17.02
CA ALA A 10 -23.12 27.68 -17.58
C ALA A 10 -21.65 27.28 -17.39
N MET A 11 -20.69 28.19 -17.62
CA MET A 11 -19.27 27.93 -17.41
C MET A 11 -18.93 27.69 -15.93
N LYS A 12 -19.56 28.42 -15.01
CA LYS A 12 -19.39 28.18 -13.56
C LYS A 12 -19.83 26.78 -13.15
N VAL A 13 -21.01 26.36 -13.64
CA VAL A 13 -21.54 25.00 -13.39
C VAL A 13 -20.66 23.93 -14.02
N LEU A 14 -20.20 24.13 -15.26
CA LEU A 14 -19.31 23.21 -15.96
C LEU A 14 -17.99 23.02 -15.20
N ARG A 15 -17.36 24.12 -14.76
CA ARG A 15 -16.13 24.06 -13.95
C ARG A 15 -16.31 23.30 -12.65
N SER A 16 -17.42 23.54 -11.93
CA SER A 16 -17.73 22.80 -10.70
C SER A 16 -17.84 21.30 -10.99
N ARG A 17 -18.61 20.90 -12.00
CA ARG A 17 -18.80 19.49 -12.36
C ARG A 17 -17.49 18.81 -12.75
N LEU A 18 -16.64 19.48 -13.53
CA LEU A 18 -15.34 18.93 -13.91
C LEU A 18 -14.41 18.75 -12.71
N LEU A 19 -14.41 19.72 -11.79
CA LEU A 19 -13.64 19.64 -10.56
C LEU A 19 -14.14 18.50 -9.66
N ASP A 20 -15.45 18.35 -9.51
CA ASP A 20 -16.05 17.28 -8.70
C ASP A 20 -15.72 15.91 -9.28
N THR A 21 -15.81 15.73 -10.61
CA THR A 21 -15.38 14.49 -11.28
C THR A 21 -13.92 14.17 -11.01
N LYS A 22 -13.02 15.15 -11.12
CA LYS A 22 -11.59 14.95 -10.87
C LYS A 22 -11.30 14.57 -9.43
N ARG A 23 -11.97 15.23 -8.48
CA ARG A 23 -11.88 14.89 -7.05
C ARG A 23 -12.36 13.47 -6.78
N MET A 24 -13.51 13.08 -7.30
CA MET A 24 -14.03 11.71 -7.16
C MET A 24 -13.08 10.67 -7.77
N GLU A 25 -12.49 10.95 -8.94
CA GLU A 25 -11.49 10.07 -9.55
C GLU A 25 -10.25 9.90 -8.65
N GLU A 26 -9.77 10.99 -8.05
CA GLU A 26 -8.60 10.98 -7.18
C GLU A 26 -8.88 10.27 -5.85
N GLU A 27 -10.02 10.56 -5.22
CA GLU A 27 -10.50 9.89 -4.02
C GLU A 27 -10.67 8.39 -4.24
N LYS A 28 -11.23 7.99 -5.40
CA LYS A 28 -11.36 6.58 -5.76
C LYS A 28 -10.00 5.90 -5.88
N LYS A 29 -9.03 6.53 -6.54
CA LYS A 29 -7.66 6.00 -6.65
C LYS A 29 -7.00 5.84 -5.27
N ILE A 30 -7.18 6.81 -4.38
CA ILE A 30 -6.65 6.76 -3.01
C ILE A 30 -7.32 5.63 -2.23
N ALA A 31 -8.66 5.51 -2.33
CA ALA A 31 -9.43 4.49 -1.65
C ALA A 31 -9.02 3.08 -2.11
N GLU A 32 -8.88 2.86 -3.42
CA GLU A 32 -8.39 1.60 -3.98
C GLU A 32 -6.97 1.28 -3.51
N LYS A 33 -6.06 2.27 -3.55
CA LYS A 33 -4.68 2.09 -3.06
C LYS A 33 -4.64 1.71 -1.59
N ARG A 34 -5.43 2.39 -0.74
CA ARG A 34 -5.53 2.10 0.69
C ARG A 34 -6.11 0.70 0.93
N ARG A 35 -7.17 0.33 0.21
CA ARG A 35 -7.78 -0.99 0.30
C ARG A 35 -6.77 -2.10 -0.03
N ASN A 36 -5.97 -1.90 -1.08
CA ASN A 36 -4.93 -2.86 -1.46
C ASN A 36 -3.77 -2.95 -0.46
N GLN A 37 -3.45 -1.86 0.24
CA GLN A 37 -2.40 -1.85 1.27
C GLN A 37 -2.81 -2.54 2.58
N VAL A 38 -4.07 -2.38 2.97
CA VAL A 38 -4.60 -2.95 4.22
C VAL A 38 -5.07 -4.39 4.02
N GLY A 39 -5.49 -4.73 2.79
CA GLY A 39 -6.06 -6.03 2.46
C GLY A 39 -7.50 -6.18 2.98
N THR A 40 -7.91 -7.43 3.20
CA THR A 40 -9.23 -7.78 3.72
C THR A 40 -9.28 -7.79 5.25
N GLY A 41 -8.11 -7.73 5.90
CA GLY A 41 -7.98 -7.81 7.36
C GLY A 41 -8.05 -9.24 7.89
N ASP A 42 -8.06 -10.25 7.02
CA ASP A 42 -8.02 -11.65 7.43
C ASP A 42 -6.67 -12.00 8.09
N ARG A 43 -6.69 -12.97 9.02
CA ARG A 43 -5.52 -13.46 9.73
C ARG A 43 -4.48 -14.09 8.80
N SER A 44 -4.92 -14.62 7.66
CA SER A 44 -4.06 -15.19 6.63
C SER A 44 -3.18 -14.13 5.92
N GLU A 45 -3.62 -12.87 5.88
CA GLU A 45 -2.90 -11.75 5.24
C GLU A 45 -1.97 -11.00 6.21
N ARG A 46 -1.83 -11.47 7.44
CA ARG A 46 -1.07 -10.79 8.48
C ARG A 46 0.42 -10.76 8.16
N ILE A 47 0.98 -9.55 8.12
CA ILE A 47 2.42 -9.32 7.88
C ILE A 47 3.31 -9.82 9.03
N ARG A 48 2.93 -9.59 10.30
CA ARG A 48 3.75 -9.94 11.48
C ARG A 48 2.94 -10.45 12.66
N THR A 49 3.56 -11.31 13.46
CA THR A 49 3.05 -11.77 14.77
C THR A 49 4.00 -11.33 15.86
N TYR A 50 3.47 -10.69 16.89
CA TYR A 50 4.21 -10.34 18.11
C TYR A 50 3.75 -11.28 19.23
N ASN A 51 4.66 -12.10 19.76
CA ASN A 51 4.40 -13.11 20.77
C ASN A 51 5.19 -12.77 22.05
N PHE A 52 4.51 -12.13 23.00
CA PHE A 52 5.09 -11.68 24.27
C PHE A 52 5.56 -12.83 25.16
N PRO A 53 4.78 -13.91 25.41
CA PRO A 53 5.24 -15.02 26.24
C PRO A 53 6.56 -15.67 25.79
N GLN A 54 6.86 -15.63 24.49
CA GLN A 54 8.06 -16.22 23.91
C GLN A 54 9.10 -15.17 23.48
N ASN A 55 8.91 -13.89 23.84
CA ASN A 55 9.74 -12.76 23.46
C ASN A 55 10.10 -12.74 21.95
N ARG A 56 9.13 -13.08 21.08
CA ARG A 56 9.38 -13.37 19.67
C ARG A 56 8.53 -12.52 18.74
N VAL A 57 9.13 -12.05 17.65
CA VAL A 57 8.41 -11.56 16.47
C VAL A 57 8.54 -12.57 15.33
N THR A 58 7.51 -12.70 14.51
CA THR A 58 7.59 -13.46 13.26
C THR A 58 7.03 -12.62 12.12
N ASP A 59 7.81 -12.38 11.07
CA ASP A 59 7.39 -11.72 9.82
C ASP A 59 7.05 -12.78 8.78
N HIS A 60 5.75 -12.89 8.45
CA HIS A 60 5.22 -13.95 7.60
C HIS A 60 5.52 -13.74 6.12
N ARG A 61 5.91 -12.53 5.70
CA ARG A 61 6.23 -12.25 4.28
C ARG A 61 7.41 -13.06 3.78
N ILE A 62 8.35 -13.38 4.67
CA ILE A 62 9.58 -14.13 4.38
C ILE A 62 9.80 -15.28 5.38
N SER A 63 8.81 -15.57 6.22
CA SER A 63 8.90 -16.55 7.32
C SER A 63 10.09 -16.32 8.26
N LEU A 64 10.45 -15.06 8.53
CA LEU A 64 11.53 -14.69 9.46
C LEU A 64 11.02 -14.68 10.89
N SER A 65 11.75 -15.29 11.82
CA SER A 65 11.39 -15.34 13.24
C SER A 65 12.58 -14.91 14.10
N LEU A 66 12.37 -13.94 15.00
CA LEU A 66 13.43 -13.34 15.84
C LEU A 66 13.00 -13.28 17.31
N HIS A 67 13.88 -13.71 18.21
CA HIS A 67 13.65 -13.75 19.67
C HIS A 67 14.13 -12.46 20.37
N LYS A 68 13.78 -11.31 19.82
CA LYS A 68 14.19 -10.00 20.35
C LYS A 68 13.05 -8.98 20.35
N LEU A 69 11.85 -9.42 20.76
CA LEU A 69 10.63 -8.61 20.71
C LEU A 69 10.80 -7.24 21.41
N GLU A 70 11.37 -7.21 22.61
CA GLU A 70 11.60 -5.95 23.34
C GLU A 70 12.47 -4.95 22.57
N ALA A 71 13.57 -5.39 21.96
CA ALA A 71 14.44 -4.53 21.16
C ALA A 71 13.69 -3.96 19.94
N ILE A 72 12.88 -4.80 19.29
CA ILE A 72 12.07 -4.43 18.13
C ILE A 72 10.98 -3.41 18.51
N LEU A 73 10.33 -3.58 19.66
CA LEU A 73 9.36 -2.63 20.17
C LEU A 73 10.01 -1.29 20.54
N ASN A 74 11.27 -1.32 20.98
CA ASN A 74 12.09 -0.14 21.24
C ASN A 74 12.70 0.51 19.97
N GLY A 75 12.42 -0.02 18.79
CA GLY A 75 12.80 0.58 17.51
C GLY A 75 13.97 -0.08 16.77
N ASP A 76 14.58 -1.15 17.29
CA ASP A 76 15.59 -1.94 16.58
C ASP A 76 14.96 -2.77 15.46
N LEU A 77 14.63 -2.10 14.35
CA LEU A 77 13.96 -2.69 13.18
C LEU A 77 14.92 -2.98 12.02
N ASP A 78 16.18 -2.57 12.13
CA ASP A 78 17.14 -2.63 11.02
C ASP A 78 17.32 -4.04 10.48
N GLU A 79 17.41 -5.03 11.36
CA GLU A 79 17.54 -6.43 10.95
C GLU A 79 16.32 -6.91 10.13
N ILE A 80 15.11 -6.56 10.56
CA ILE A 80 13.87 -6.94 9.87
C ILE A 80 13.81 -6.24 8.50
N ILE A 81 14.09 -4.94 8.46
CA ILE A 81 14.05 -4.14 7.23
C ILE A 81 15.07 -4.69 6.23
N ASN A 82 16.31 -4.89 6.65
CA ASN A 82 17.38 -5.41 5.78
C ASN A 82 17.02 -6.77 5.19
N LYS A 83 16.54 -7.72 6.00
CA LYS A 83 16.12 -9.05 5.52
C LYS A 83 14.98 -8.97 4.51
N LEU A 84 13.99 -8.10 4.74
CA LEU A 84 12.88 -7.88 3.81
C LEU A 84 13.33 -7.22 2.51
N THR A 85 14.23 -6.23 2.57
CA THR A 85 14.77 -5.56 1.39
C THR A 85 15.57 -6.52 0.52
N ILE A 86 16.37 -7.41 1.13
CA ILE A 86 17.11 -8.46 0.41
C ILE A 86 16.12 -9.40 -0.28
N ALA A 87 15.17 -9.97 0.47
CA ALA A 87 14.18 -10.89 -0.09
C ALA A 87 13.34 -10.26 -1.22
N SER A 88 12.99 -8.97 -1.11
CA SER A 88 12.28 -8.25 -2.16
C SER A 88 13.10 -8.11 -3.45
N LYS A 89 14.41 -7.86 -3.34
CA LYS A 89 15.31 -7.81 -4.50
C LYS A 89 15.40 -9.17 -5.18
N ASP A 90 15.54 -10.25 -4.40
CA ASP A 90 15.64 -11.61 -4.92
C ASP A 90 14.34 -12.04 -5.64
N ASN A 91 13.17 -11.72 -5.08
CA ASN A 91 11.87 -11.97 -5.71
C ASN A 91 11.70 -11.20 -7.03
N ASN A 92 12.19 -9.97 -7.13
CA ASN A 92 12.12 -9.19 -8.36
C ASN A 92 13.06 -9.73 -9.45
N VAL A 93 14.25 -10.21 -9.07
CA VAL A 93 15.20 -10.83 -10.01
C VAL A 93 14.65 -12.15 -10.55
N THR A 94 14.13 -13.01 -9.68
CA THR A 94 13.51 -14.29 -10.08
C THR A 94 12.29 -14.09 -10.96
N ALA A 95 11.40 -13.13 -10.63
CA ALA A 95 10.27 -12.78 -11.48
C ALA A 95 10.70 -12.28 -12.87
N ARG A 96 11.79 -11.48 -12.94
CA ARG A 96 12.36 -10.99 -14.20
C ARG A 96 12.99 -12.10 -15.05
N ILE A 97 13.61 -13.10 -14.43
CA ILE A 97 14.21 -14.25 -15.12
C ILE A 97 13.10 -15.18 -15.64
N MET A 98 12.10 -15.50 -14.81
CA MET A 98 10.99 -16.37 -15.20
C MET A 98 10.06 -15.74 -16.25
N GLY A 99 9.91 -14.41 -16.26
CA GLY A 99 9.12 -13.68 -17.25
C GLY A 99 9.75 -13.63 -18.65
N LYS A 100 11.04 -13.97 -18.81
CA LYS A 100 11.74 -14.00 -20.10
C LYS A 100 11.70 -15.37 -20.80
N GLY A 101 11.07 -16.39 -20.20
CA GLY A 101 10.98 -17.75 -20.75
C GLY A 101 9.66 -18.09 -21.46
N LYS A 102 8.77 -17.12 -21.70
CA LYS A 102 7.56 -17.31 -22.51
C LYS A 102 7.64 -16.42 -23.74
N GLY A 103 8.40 -16.88 -24.73
CA GLY A 103 8.48 -16.38 -26.08
C GLY A 103 8.76 -17.54 -27.01
#